data_AF-A0A3N5ZKD1-F1
#
_entry.id   AF-A0A3N5ZKD1-F1
#
_cell.length_a   1.000
_cell.length_b   1.000
_cell.length_c   1.000
_cell.angle_alpha   90.00
_cell.angle_beta   90.00
_cell.angle_gamma   90.00
#
_symmetry.space_group_name_H-M   'P 1'
#
loop_
_entity.id
_entity.type
_entity.pdbx_description
1 polymer ?
#
loop_
_entity_poly.entity_id
_entity_poly.type
_entity_poly.pdbx_seq_one_letter_code
_entity_poly.pdbx_strand_id
1 'polypeptide(L)'
;MGTAEHKQSAPQKVTLAILTLSSTRSLKEDASGLWMKEQAGLLGHEVVYHRVIADDAAAITMTVREIVENIAPEILLMTGGTGVTPQDVTIESVSPLFAKTLTAFGPLFAQLSMQEIGSAANLSRATAGIIGATV
;
A
#
# COMPACT_ATOMS: atom_id res chain seq x y z
N MET A 1 -10.01 4.39 -27.38
CA MET A 1 -10.08 3.12 -26.65
C MET A 1 -11.11 3.27 -25.55
N GLY A 2 -12.13 2.42 -25.54
CA GLY A 2 -13.18 2.44 -24.51
C GLY A 2 -12.72 1.78 -23.21
N THR A 3 -13.43 2.03 -22.10
CA THR A 3 -13.16 1.42 -20.78
C THR A 3 -13.24 -0.11 -20.81
N ALA A 4 -14.07 -0.67 -21.69
CA ALA A 4 -14.21 -2.13 -21.88
C ALA A 4 -12.98 -2.76 -22.57
N GLU A 5 -12.43 -2.09 -23.59
CA GLU A 5 -11.24 -2.57 -24.33
C GLU A 5 -9.99 -2.57 -23.44
N HIS A 6 -9.81 -1.51 -22.64
CA HIS A 6 -8.71 -1.43 -21.66
C HIS A 6 -8.78 -2.54 -20.59
N LYS A 7 -9.99 -2.90 -20.14
CA LYS A 7 -10.17 -3.99 -19.16
C LYS A 7 -9.84 -5.36 -19.74
N GLN A 8 -10.09 -5.61 -21.03
CA GLN A 8 -9.73 -6.88 -21.68
C GLN A 8 -8.21 -7.07 -21.82
N SER A 9 -7.46 -5.98 -21.94
CA SER A 9 -5.99 -6.00 -21.99
C SER A 9 -5.31 -6.01 -20.62
N ALA A 10 -6.06 -5.94 -19.53
CA ALA A 10 -5.48 -5.90 -18.19
C ALA A 10 -4.84 -7.26 -17.83
N PRO A 11 -3.74 -7.28 -17.06
CA PRO A 11 -3.16 -8.52 -16.56
C PRO A 11 -4.20 -9.32 -15.78
N GLN A 12 -4.35 -10.61 -16.08
CA GLN A 12 -5.24 -11.49 -15.32
C GLN A 12 -4.69 -11.83 -13.94
N LYS A 13 -3.38 -11.70 -13.78
CA LYS A 13 -2.64 -11.95 -12.54
C LYS A 13 -1.58 -10.86 -12.40
N VAL A 14 -1.40 -10.38 -11.18
CA VAL A 14 -0.32 -9.46 -10.81
C VAL A 14 0.45 -10.00 -9.60
N THR A 15 1.68 -9.56 -9.46
CA THR A 15 2.56 -9.81 -8.32
C THR A 15 2.45 -8.68 -7.30
N LEU A 16 2.33 -9.03 -6.02
CA LEU A 16 2.21 -8.09 -4.91
C LEU A 16 3.32 -8.28 -3.88
N ALA A 17 3.80 -7.18 -3.33
CA ALA A 17 4.48 -7.15 -2.05
C ALA A 17 3.60 -6.50 -0.98
N ILE A 18 3.74 -6.95 0.27
CA ILE A 18 3.04 -6.39 1.42
C ILE A 18 4.07 -5.89 2.43
N LEU A 19 3.95 -4.63 2.84
CA LEU A 19 4.79 -4.03 3.87
C LEU A 19 3.91 -3.45 4.98
N THR A 20 3.96 -4.08 6.14
CA THR A 20 3.23 -3.62 7.32
C THR A 20 4.15 -2.80 8.21
N LEU A 21 3.65 -1.65 8.65
CA LEU A 21 4.35 -0.71 9.50
C LEU A 21 3.74 -0.78 10.89
N SER A 22 4.53 -1.29 11.83
CA SER A 22 4.11 -1.46 13.21
C SER A 22 5.32 -1.59 14.13
N SER A 23 5.33 -0.79 15.18
CA SER A 23 6.30 -0.91 16.28
C SER A 23 6.03 -2.06 17.25
N THR A 24 4.85 -2.71 17.19
CA THR A 24 4.43 -3.72 18.19
C THR A 24 4.10 -5.10 17.61
N ARG A 25 3.82 -5.21 16.32
CA ARG A 25 3.42 -6.48 15.69
C ARG A 25 4.60 -7.24 15.12
N SER A 26 4.59 -8.56 15.28
CA SER A 26 5.37 -9.48 14.46
C SER A 26 4.59 -9.90 13.20
N LEU A 27 5.26 -10.55 12.25
CA LEU A 27 4.62 -11.09 11.04
C LEU A 27 3.45 -12.05 11.33
N LYS A 28 3.52 -12.80 12.45
CA LYS A 28 2.45 -13.73 12.85
C LYS A 28 1.22 -13.02 13.39
N GLU A 29 1.37 -11.77 13.84
CA GLU A 29 0.32 -10.95 14.46
C GLU A 29 -0.21 -9.87 13.49
N ASP A 30 0.30 -9.84 12.27
CA ASP A 30 -0.09 -8.91 11.22
C ASP A 30 -1.41 -9.34 10.56
N ALA A 31 -2.51 -9.17 11.28
CA ALA A 31 -3.84 -9.52 10.80
C ALA A 31 -4.19 -8.85 9.46
N SER A 32 -3.79 -7.58 9.27
CA SER A 32 -4.07 -6.84 8.03
C SER A 32 -3.27 -7.37 6.86
N GLY A 33 -1.96 -7.58 7.01
CA GLY A 33 -1.14 -8.13 5.93
C GLY A 33 -1.49 -9.58 5.60
N LEU A 34 -1.82 -10.40 6.61
CA LEU A 34 -2.31 -11.77 6.40
C LEU A 34 -3.64 -11.79 5.63
N TRP A 35 -4.57 -10.89 5.98
CA TRP A 35 -5.83 -10.73 5.26
C TRP A 35 -5.60 -10.30 3.80
N MET A 36 -4.74 -9.31 3.55
CA MET A 36 -4.40 -8.88 2.18
C MET A 36 -3.81 -10.04 1.36
N LYS A 37 -2.94 -10.85 1.99
CA LYS A 37 -2.35 -12.04 1.35
C LYS A 37 -3.39 -13.09 0.98
N GLU A 38 -4.33 -13.35 1.87
CA GLU A 38 -5.44 -14.28 1.61
C GLU A 38 -6.33 -13.77 0.46
N GLN A 39 -6.75 -12.49 0.50
CA GLN A 39 -7.58 -11.90 -0.54
C GLN A 39 -6.88 -11.91 -1.91
N ALA A 40 -5.59 -11.59 -1.95
CA ALA A 40 -4.81 -11.66 -3.19
C ALA A 40 -4.85 -13.08 -3.79
N GLY A 41 -4.65 -14.11 -2.96
CA GLY A 41 -4.73 -15.51 -3.41
C GLY A 41 -6.11 -15.90 -3.93
N LEU A 42 -7.18 -15.50 -3.23
CA LEU A 42 -8.57 -15.75 -3.65
C LEU A 42 -8.91 -15.07 -4.99
N LEU A 43 -8.31 -13.91 -5.27
CA LEU A 43 -8.47 -13.16 -6.51
C LEU A 43 -7.52 -13.64 -7.63
N GLY A 44 -6.70 -14.67 -7.39
CA GLY A 44 -5.77 -15.23 -8.38
C GLY A 44 -4.45 -14.47 -8.54
N HIS A 45 -4.15 -13.55 -7.63
CA HIS A 45 -2.89 -12.82 -7.58
C HIS A 45 -1.84 -13.54 -6.72
N GLU A 46 -0.58 -13.12 -6.84
CA GLU A 46 0.53 -13.75 -6.11
C GLU A 46 1.24 -12.75 -5.21
N VAL A 47 1.32 -13.05 -3.92
CA VAL A 47 2.13 -12.29 -2.97
C VAL A 47 3.54 -12.86 -2.94
N VAL A 48 4.48 -12.13 -3.55
CA VAL A 48 5.89 -12.53 -3.68
C VAL A 48 6.73 -12.10 -2.48
N TYR A 49 6.25 -11.15 -1.68
CA TYR A 49 6.96 -10.64 -0.50
C TYR A 49 6.00 -10.14 0.57
N HIS A 50 6.30 -10.41 1.84
CA HIS A 50 5.56 -9.88 2.97
C HIS A 50 6.51 -9.64 4.15
N ARG A 51 6.56 -8.40 4.65
CA ARG A 51 7.42 -8.01 5.77
C ARG A 51 6.71 -7.05 6.71
N VAL A 52 7.10 -7.10 7.99
CA VAL A 52 6.73 -6.11 9.01
C VAL A 52 7.98 -5.34 9.42
N ILE A 53 7.87 -4.01 9.48
CA ILE A 53 8.95 -3.11 9.94
C ILE A 53 8.39 -2.10 10.95
N ALA A 54 9.28 -1.46 11.72
CA ALA A 54 8.89 -0.37 12.62
C ALA A 54 8.51 0.91 11.87
N ASP A 55 7.75 1.79 12.54
CA ASP A 55 7.33 3.10 12.06
C ASP A 55 8.50 4.12 12.09
N ASP A 56 9.53 3.89 11.27
CA ASP A 56 10.71 4.74 11.14
C ASP A 56 10.93 5.17 9.68
N ALA A 57 11.09 6.49 9.45
CA ALA A 57 11.12 7.03 8.10
C ALA A 57 12.27 6.46 7.24
N ALA A 58 13.46 6.29 7.82
CA ALA A 58 14.59 5.73 7.10
C ALA A 58 14.37 4.24 6.78
N ALA A 59 13.88 3.47 7.76
CA ALA A 59 13.54 2.06 7.56
C ALA A 59 12.49 1.87 6.46
N ILE A 60 11.47 2.72 6.42
CA ILE A 60 10.43 2.71 5.39
C ILE A 60 11.04 2.98 4.02
N THR A 61 11.74 4.10 3.87
CA THR A 61 12.33 4.49 2.57
C THR A 61 13.31 3.44 2.05
N MET A 62 14.19 2.90 2.91
CA MET A 62 15.14 1.86 2.50
C MET A 62 14.43 0.57 2.10
N THR A 63 13.45 0.12 2.88
CA THR A 63 12.72 -1.13 2.59
C THR A 63 11.89 -1.01 1.31
N VAL A 64 11.23 0.13 1.07
CA VAL A 64 10.48 0.37 -0.18
C VAL A 64 11.42 0.32 -1.38
N ARG A 65 12.61 0.92 -1.31
CA ARG A 65 13.62 0.83 -2.38
C ARG A 65 14.10 -0.59 -2.59
N GLU A 66 14.44 -1.30 -1.51
CA GLU A 66 14.86 -2.71 -1.57
C GLU A 66 13.80 -3.58 -2.26
N ILE A 67 12.52 -3.40 -1.91
CA ILE A 67 11.41 -4.13 -2.52
C ILE A 67 11.31 -3.80 -4.01
N VAL A 68 11.28 -2.53 -4.38
CA VAL A 68 11.11 -2.11 -5.78
C VAL A 68 12.29 -2.55 -6.66
N GLU A 69 13.51 -2.48 -6.13
CA GLU A 69 14.73 -2.77 -6.91
C GLU A 69 15.03 -4.28 -7.00
N ASN A 70 14.86 -5.04 -5.90
CA ASN A 70 15.29 -6.44 -5.84
C ASN A 70 14.14 -7.44 -6.02
N ILE A 71 12.94 -7.12 -5.53
CA ILE A 71 11.76 -7.98 -5.66
C ILE A 71 10.96 -7.60 -6.91
N ALA A 72 10.92 -6.30 -7.23
CA ALA A 72 10.23 -5.73 -8.39
C ALA A 72 8.77 -6.20 -8.56
N PRO A 73 7.92 -6.08 -7.52
CA PRO A 73 6.51 -6.42 -7.63
C PRO A 73 5.78 -5.41 -8.51
N GLU A 74 4.66 -5.81 -9.12
CA GLU A 74 3.78 -4.88 -9.84
C GLU A 74 3.03 -3.94 -8.88
N ILE A 75 2.70 -4.42 -7.67
CA ILE A 75 1.99 -3.66 -6.63
C ILE A 75 2.70 -3.80 -5.28
N LEU A 76 2.92 -2.68 -4.57
CA LEU A 76 3.34 -2.66 -3.18
C LEU A 76 2.21 -2.14 -2.28
N LEU A 77 1.59 -3.04 -1.50
CA LEU A 77 0.59 -2.67 -0.51
C LEU A 77 1.25 -2.34 0.83
N MET A 78 0.91 -1.18 1.38
CA MET A 78 1.43 -0.71 2.66
C MET A 78 0.29 -0.46 3.64
N THR A 79 0.48 -0.83 4.92
CA THR A 79 -0.51 -0.61 5.97
C THR A 79 0.13 -0.28 7.31
N GLY A 80 -0.42 0.70 8.03
CA GLY A 80 0.12 1.20 9.30
C GLY A 80 0.90 2.51 9.17
N GLY A 81 1.11 3.19 10.30
CA GLY A 81 1.88 4.44 10.40
C GLY A 81 1.32 5.65 9.64
N THR A 82 0.02 5.65 9.27
CA THR A 82 -0.63 6.73 8.52
C THR A 82 -1.47 7.67 9.39
N GLY A 83 -1.50 7.51 10.71
CA GLY A 83 -2.28 8.36 11.61
C GLY A 83 -1.81 9.83 11.65
N VAL A 84 -2.31 10.59 12.62
CA VAL A 84 -2.02 12.03 12.76
C VAL A 84 -0.95 12.34 13.81
N THR A 85 -0.39 11.32 14.45
CA THR A 85 0.63 11.51 15.48
C THR A 85 2.00 11.76 14.86
N PRO A 86 2.96 12.34 15.58
CA PRO A 86 4.32 12.54 15.05
C PRO A 86 5.06 11.24 14.69
N GLN A 87 4.59 10.10 15.19
CA GLN A 87 5.13 8.77 14.88
C GLN A 87 4.60 8.23 13.55
N ASP A 88 3.49 8.77 13.05
CA ASP A 88 2.86 8.35 11.81
C ASP A 88 3.52 9.01 10.59
N VAL A 89 4.57 8.35 10.10
CA VAL A 89 5.47 8.89 9.07
C VAL A 89 5.38 8.16 7.72
N THR A 90 4.43 7.23 7.54
CA THR A 90 4.35 6.40 6.32
C THR A 90 4.21 7.25 5.06
N ILE A 91 3.25 8.17 5.03
CA ILE A 91 2.95 8.97 3.84
C ILE A 91 4.11 9.91 3.50
N GLU A 92 4.68 10.55 4.51
CA GLU A 92 5.83 11.44 4.41
C GLU A 92 7.07 10.72 3.90
N SER A 93 7.23 9.43 4.24
CA SER A 93 8.39 8.62 3.84
C SER A 93 8.27 8.07 2.41
N VAL A 94 7.06 7.74 1.95
CA VAL A 94 6.84 7.15 0.62
C VAL A 94 6.59 8.19 -0.47
N SER A 95 5.91 9.29 -0.15
CA SER A 95 5.48 10.27 -1.15
C SER A 95 6.62 10.88 -1.95
N PRO A 96 7.80 11.18 -1.35
CA PRO A 96 8.97 11.66 -2.10
C PRO A 96 9.54 10.66 -3.10
N LEU A 97 9.19 9.38 -2.99
CA LEU A 97 9.66 8.33 -3.90
C LEU A 97 8.81 8.24 -5.17
N PHE A 98 7.61 8.83 -5.18
CA PHE A 98 6.70 8.75 -6.30
C PHE A 98 7.23 9.56 -7.49
N ALA A 99 7.43 8.87 -8.62
CA ALA A 99 7.60 9.52 -9.92
C ALA A 99 6.29 10.17 -10.39
N LYS A 100 5.15 9.58 -10.03
CA LYS A 100 3.80 10.13 -10.26
C LYS A 100 2.88 9.82 -9.10
N THR A 101 2.22 10.82 -8.54
CA THR A 101 1.20 10.63 -7.50
C THR A 101 -0.16 10.33 -8.14
N LEU A 102 -0.87 9.33 -7.62
CA LEU A 102 -2.25 9.03 -8.00
C LEU A 102 -3.20 9.88 -7.14
N THR A 103 -3.33 11.16 -7.50
CA THR A 103 -4.01 12.18 -6.67
C THR A 103 -5.46 11.89 -6.32
N ALA A 104 -6.16 11.07 -7.10
CA ALA A 104 -7.53 10.66 -6.83
C ALA A 104 -7.66 9.63 -5.69
N PHE A 105 -6.58 8.91 -5.35
CA PHE A 105 -6.63 7.81 -4.37
C PHE A 105 -7.06 8.28 -2.98
N GLY A 106 -6.39 9.31 -2.43
CA GLY A 106 -6.69 9.85 -1.10
C GLY A 106 -8.15 10.32 -0.96
N PRO A 107 -8.67 11.18 -1.87
CA PRO A 107 -10.07 11.62 -1.84
C PRO A 107 -11.08 10.48 -1.94
N LEU A 108 -10.85 9.50 -2.82
CA LEU A 108 -11.74 8.34 -2.95
C LEU A 108 -11.71 7.46 -1.71
N PHE A 109 -10.53 7.23 -1.14
CA PHE A 109 -10.38 6.52 0.13
C PHE A 109 -11.11 7.24 1.27
N ALA A 110 -10.99 8.55 1.37
CA ALA A 110 -11.70 9.35 2.37
C ALA A 110 -13.22 9.33 2.18
N GLN A 111 -13.70 9.36 0.92
CA GLN A 111 -15.12 9.24 0.62
C GLN A 111 -15.69 7.87 1.04
N LEU A 112 -15.00 6.78 0.71
CA LEU A 112 -15.40 5.43 1.13
C LEU A 112 -15.34 5.28 2.65
N SER A 113 -14.27 5.80 3.27
CA SER A 113 -14.15 5.85 4.73
C SER A 113 -15.31 6.61 5.38
N MET A 114 -15.75 7.74 4.82
CA MET A 114 -16.87 8.51 5.35
C MET A 114 -18.17 7.68 5.35
N GLN A 115 -18.36 6.81 4.37
CA GLN A 115 -19.52 5.91 4.30
C GLN A 115 -19.46 4.80 5.35
N GLU A 116 -18.26 4.34 5.70
CA GLU A 116 -18.05 3.21 6.61
C GLU A 116 -17.91 3.63 8.09
N ILE A 117 -17.09 4.65 8.36
CA ILE A 117 -16.70 5.08 9.72
C ILE A 117 -17.16 6.50 10.08
N GLY A 118 -17.93 7.15 9.20
CA GLY A 118 -18.48 8.48 9.44
C GLY A 118 -17.40 9.55 9.63
N SER A 119 -17.61 10.46 10.59
CA SER A 119 -16.72 11.60 10.81
C SER A 119 -15.29 11.24 11.21
N ALA A 120 -15.05 10.02 11.69
CA ALA A 120 -13.69 9.52 11.94
C ALA A 120 -12.82 9.52 10.67
N ALA A 121 -13.44 9.43 9.48
CA ALA A 121 -12.77 9.52 8.19
C ALA A 121 -12.04 10.86 7.97
N ASN A 122 -12.38 11.92 8.71
CA ASN A 122 -11.64 13.18 8.65
C ASN A 122 -10.17 13.04 9.09
N LEU A 123 -9.84 11.99 9.85
CA LEU A 123 -8.47 11.68 10.28
C LEU A 123 -7.80 10.62 9.40
N SER A 124 -8.53 10.02 8.46
CA SER A 124 -7.99 9.04 7.53
C SER A 124 -6.98 9.71 6.60
N ARG A 125 -5.77 9.16 6.56
CA ARG A 125 -4.74 9.55 5.58
C ARG A 125 -4.36 8.34 4.75
N ALA A 126 -4.29 8.53 3.43
CA ALA A 126 -3.91 7.51 2.48
C ALA A 126 -3.28 8.17 1.24
N THR A 127 -2.33 7.50 0.59
CA THR A 127 -1.66 7.97 -0.62
C THR A 127 -1.34 6.79 -1.55
N ALA A 128 -1.17 7.06 -2.83
CA ALA A 128 -0.71 6.09 -3.82
C ALA A 128 0.09 6.80 -4.91
N GLY A 129 1.03 6.10 -5.53
CA GLY A 129 1.89 6.66 -6.55
C GLY A 129 2.80 5.63 -7.19
N ILE A 130 3.44 5.99 -8.29
CA ILE A 130 4.29 5.09 -9.06
C ILE A 130 5.75 5.24 -8.62
N ILE A 131 6.41 4.13 -8.30
CA ILE A 131 7.86 4.06 -8.04
C ILE A 131 8.47 3.08 -9.05
N GLY A 132 9.21 3.59 -10.03
CA GLY A 132 9.70 2.76 -11.14
C GLY A 132 8.53 2.20 -11.96
N ALA A 133 8.37 0.88 -11.95
CA ALA A 133 7.24 0.17 -12.57
C ALA A 133 6.19 -0.34 -11.56
N THR A 134 6.44 -0.13 -10.25
CA THR A 134 5.56 -0.58 -9.16
C THR A 134 4.53 0.51 -8.83
N VAL A 135 3.29 0.07 -8.61
CA VAL A 135 2.18 0.88 -8.08
C VAL A 135 2.15 0.81 -6.56
#